data_AF-A0A2G2Y8T9-F1
#
_entry.id   AF-A0A2G2Y8T9-F1
#
_cell.length_a   1.000
_cell.length_b   1.000
_cell.length_c   1.000
_cell.angle_alpha   90.00
_cell.angle_beta   90.00
_cell.angle_gamma   90.00
#
_symmetry.space_group_name_H-M   'P 1'
#
loop_
_entity.id
_entity.type
_entity.pdbx_description
1 polymer ?
#
loop_
_entity_poly.entity_id
_entity_poly.type
_entity_poly.pdbx_seq_one_letter_code
_entity_poly.pdbx_strand_id
1 'polypeptide(L)' 'MNMIKVGPAGEKKKGSVWDEKGKGQIAKIFISYDEIGVYTLQFLFVENGNFILSDTHGGVHNKNFNTVRKSFIVLGIDL' A
#
# COMPACT_ATOMS: atom_id res chain seq x y z
N MET A 1 -7.19 -7.98 16.74
CA MET A 1 -7.17 -9.05 15.72
C MET A 1 -5.80 -9.71 15.70
N ASN A 2 -5.74 -11.03 15.69
CA ASN A 2 -4.49 -11.75 15.43
C ASN A 2 -4.23 -11.70 13.92
N MET A 3 -3.32 -10.83 13.50
CA MET A 3 -2.94 -10.66 12.10
C MET A 3 -1.65 -11.45 11.84
N ILE A 4 -1.64 -12.24 10.77
CA ILE A 4 -0.41 -12.85 10.27
C ILE A 4 0.41 -11.76 9.58
N LYS A 5 1.66 -11.57 10.02
CA LYS A 5 2.59 -10.66 9.37
C LYS A 5 3.54 -11.46 8.48
N VAL A 6 3.53 -11.13 7.20
CA VAL A 6 4.54 -11.60 6.23
C VAL A 6 5.66 -10.57 6.12
N GLY A 7 6.88 -11.04 5.87
CA GLY A 7 8.05 -10.18 5.67
C GLY A 7 7.94 -9.37 4.37
N PRO A 8 8.68 -8.26 4.26
CA PRO A 8 8.69 -7.46 3.03
C PRO A 8 9.31 -8.26 1.87
N ALA A 9 8.71 -8.16 0.69
CA ALA A 9 9.32 -8.59 -0.56
C ALA A 9 10.11 -7.41 -1.16
N GLY A 10 11.45 -7.51 -1.15
CA GLY A 10 12.34 -6.50 -1.68
C GLY A 10 13.77 -6.63 -1.15
N GLU A 11 14.75 -6.33 -2.00
CA GLU A 11 16.17 -6.63 -1.72
C GLU A 11 16.84 -5.66 -0.73
N LYS A 12 16.36 -4.41 -0.63
CA LYS A 12 17.02 -3.36 0.16
C LYS A 12 16.03 -2.60 1.02
N LYS A 13 16.30 -2.53 2.33
CA LYS A 13 15.61 -1.63 3.27
C LYS A 13 16.05 -0.19 3.01
N LYS A 14 15.50 0.44 1.98
CA LYS A 14 15.64 1.89 1.74
C LYS A 14 14.32 2.58 2.11
N GLY A 15 14.41 3.69 2.81
CA GLY A 15 13.26 4.47 3.27
C GLY A 15 12.78 4.14 4.69
N SER A 16 11.74 4.83 5.12
CA SER A 16 11.12 4.64 6.44
C SER A 16 10.28 3.37 6.47
N VAL A 17 10.40 2.59 7.54
CA VAL A 17 9.54 1.42 7.79
C VAL A 17 8.17 1.91 8.27
N TRP A 18 7.11 1.39 7.66
CA TRP A 18 5.72 1.69 8.02
C TRP A 18 4.94 0.39 8.25
N ASP A 19 3.92 0.47 9.10
CA ASP A 19 3.01 -0.64 9.43
C ASP A 19 1.61 -0.07 9.70
N GLU A 20 0.61 -0.52 8.95
CA GLU A 20 -0.78 -0.06 9.05
C GLU A 20 -1.63 -0.97 9.96
N LYS A 21 -0.96 -1.77 10.82
CA LYS A 21 -1.62 -2.68 11.75
C LYS A 21 -2.69 -1.97 12.59
N GLY A 22 -3.83 -2.64 12.73
CA GLY A 22 -4.94 -2.17 13.56
C GLY A 22 -5.98 -1.36 12.81
N LYS A 23 -5.74 -1.00 11.54
CA LYS A 23 -6.72 -0.38 10.67
C LYS A 23 -7.75 -1.38 10.12
N GLY A 24 -8.86 -0.83 9.64
CA GLY A 24 -9.98 -1.59 9.09
C GLY A 24 -9.71 -2.32 7.76
N GLN A 25 -10.76 -2.72 7.06
CA GLN A 25 -10.63 -3.36 5.74
C GLN A 25 -10.17 -2.34 4.69
N ILE A 26 -9.36 -2.73 3.72
CA ILE A 26 -8.94 -1.85 2.63
C ILE A 26 -10.05 -1.77 1.57
N ALA A 27 -10.54 -0.55 1.31
CA ALA A 27 -11.48 -0.24 0.23
C ALA A 27 -10.77 0.05 -1.10
N LYS A 28 -9.61 0.72 -1.06
CA LYS A 28 -8.84 1.13 -2.24
C LYS A 28 -7.35 1.26 -1.90
N ILE A 29 -6.51 0.96 -2.90
CA ILE A 29 -5.07 1.24 -2.87
C ILE A 29 -4.77 2.25 -3.96
N PHE A 30 -4.07 3.32 -3.59
CA PHE A 30 -3.52 4.33 -4.49
C PHE A 30 -2.04 4.04 -4.68
N ILE A 31 -1.61 3.94 -5.94
CA ILE A 31 -0.24 3.60 -6.31
C ILE A 31 0.25 4.62 -7.33
N SER A 32 1.40 5.21 -7.08
CA SER A 32 2.14 5.98 -8.09
C SER A 32 3.34 5.18 -8.53
N TYR A 33 3.48 4.97 -9.83
CA TYR A 33 4.56 4.17 -10.42
C TYR A 33 4.84 4.60 -11.86
N ASP A 34 6.01 4.23 -12.36
CA ASP A 34 6.32 4.21 -13.79
C ASP A 34 7.15 2.96 -14.14
N GLU A 35 7.83 2.98 -15.29
CA GLU A 35 8.67 1.88 -15.77
C GLU A 35 9.84 1.55 -14.84
N ILE A 36 10.26 2.48 -13.97
CA ILE A 36 11.38 2.29 -13.03
C ILE A 36 10.89 1.62 -11.73
N GLY A 37 9.64 1.85 -11.34
CA GLY A 37 9.03 1.18 -10.20
C GLY A 37 7.97 1.99 -9.47
N VAL A 38 7.64 1.51 -8.26
CA VAL A 38 6.63 2.13 -7.38
C VAL A 38 7.27 3.24 -6.55
N TYR A 39 6.66 4.42 -6.57
CA TYR A 39 7.11 5.61 -5.85
C TYR A 39 6.34 5.86 -4.58
N THR A 40 5.01 5.72 -4.62
CA THR A 40 4.14 6.01 -3.47
C THR A 40 2.99 5.03 -3.35
N LEU A 41 2.62 4.72 -2.11
CA LEU A 41 1.44 3.95 -1.74
C LEU A 41 0.59 4.74 -0.75
N GLN A 42 -0.73 4.69 -0.91
CA GLN A 42 -1.68 5.18 0.07
C GLN A 42 -2.90 4.25 0.10
N PHE A 43 -3.51 4.10 1.26
CA PHE A 43 -4.59 3.14 1.49
C PHE A 43 -5.85 3.86 1.96
N LEU A 44 -7.00 3.47 1.41
CA LEU A 44 -8.30 3.86 1.94
C LEU A 44 -8.88 2.70 2.74
N PHE A 45 -9.10 2.91 4.03
CA PHE A 45 -9.66 1.93 4.94
C PHE A 45 -11.16 2.17 5.17
N VAL A 46 -11.87 1.12 5.56
CA VAL A 46 -13.24 1.17 6.07
C VAL A 46 -13.20 0.92 7.57
N GLU A 47 -13.53 1.93 8.35
CA GLU A 47 -13.58 1.87 9.81
C GLU A 47 -14.93 2.35 10.30
N ASN A 48 -15.69 1.47 10.97
CA ASN A 48 -17.03 1.77 11.48
C ASN A 48 -17.98 2.37 10.41
N GLY A 49 -17.87 1.90 9.17
CA GLY A 49 -18.66 2.39 8.03
C GLY A 49 -18.12 3.66 7.35
N ASN A 50 -17.05 4.27 7.88
CA ASN A 50 -16.43 5.47 7.33
C ASN A 50 -15.17 5.14 6.52
N PHE A 51 -14.89 5.98 5.52
CA PHE A 51 -13.65 5.90 4.75
C PHE A 51 -12.55 6.73 5.40
N ILE A 52 -11.45 6.09 5.81
CA ILE A 52 -10.30 6.73 6.44
C ILE A 52 -9.08 6.58 5.53
N LEU A 53 -8.48 7.69 5.13
CA LEU A 53 -7.29 7.70 4.28
C LEU A 53 -6.02 7.58 5.14
N SER A 54 -5.07 6.75 4.70
CA SER A 54 -3.78 6.59 5.36
C SER A 54 -2.82 7.75 5.08
N ASP A 55 -1.70 7.76 5.80
CA ASP A 55 -0.53 8.51 5.37
C ASP A 55 -0.04 7.99 4.01
N THR A 56 0.61 8.87 3.25
CA THR A 56 1.27 8.49 2.00
C THR A 56 2.66 7.93 2.31
N HIS A 57 2.92 6.72 1.85
CA HIS A 57 4.20 6.04 2.01
C HIS A 57 5.02 6.15 0.74
N GLY A 58 6.21 6.76 0.82
CA GLY A 58 7.08 6.98 -0.34
C GLY A 58 7.47 8.46 -0.50
N GLY A 59 8.23 8.76 -1.55
CA GLY A 59 8.69 10.12 -1.82
C GLY A 59 7.60 11.00 -2.42
N VAL A 60 7.67 12.31 -2.21
CA VAL A 60 6.83 13.26 -2.95
C VAL A 60 7.33 13.29 -4.39
N HIS A 61 6.65 12.56 -5.27
CA HIS A 61 6.89 12.59 -6.70
C HIS A 61 5.66 13.18 -7.38
N ASN A 62 5.85 14.12 -8.31
CA ASN A 62 4.79 14.80 -9.07
C ASN A 62 4.13 13.88 -10.11
N LYS A 63 3.74 12.66 -9.70
CA LYS A 63 3.20 11.62 -10.55
C LYS A 63 1.77 11.32 -10.11
N ASN A 64 0.86 11.24 -11.08
CA ASN A 64 -0.55 10.96 -10.83
C ASN A 64 -0.73 9.59 -10.18
N PHE A 65 -1.71 9.48 -9.26
CA PHE A 65 -2.06 8.20 -8.65
C PHE A 65 -2.92 7.36 -9.60
N ASN A 66 -2.49 6.12 -9.82
CA ASN A 66 -3.36 5.07 -10.33
C ASN A 66 -4.11 4.44 -9.15
N THR A 67 -5.38 4.08 -9.35
CA THR A 67 -6.18 3.43 -8.30
C THR A 67 -6.52 2.01 -8.67
N VAL A 68 -6.21 1.06 -7.78
CA VAL A 68 -6.65 -0.32 -7.91
C VAL A 68 -7.99 -0.47 -7.19
N ARG A 69 -9.04 -0.88 -7.91
CA ARG A 69 -10.37 -1.16 -7.36
C ARG A 69 -10.64 -2.66 -7.47
N LYS A 70 -10.76 -3.34 -6.33
CA LYS A 70 -11.07 -4.78 -6.17
C LYS A 70 -10.61 -5.66 -7.33
N SER A 71 -9.29 -5.83 -7.43
CA SER A 71 -8.67 -7.01 -8.04
C SER A 71 -7.52 -7.40 -7.13
N PHE A 72 -7.42 -8.68 -6.80
CA PHE A 72 -6.32 -9.25 -6.04
C PHE A 72 -5.00 -8.78 -6.68
N ILE A 73 -4.25 -7.91 -5.99
CA ILE A 73 -2.88 -7.63 -6.39
C ILE A 73 -2.06 -8.80 -5.86
N VAL A 74 -1.80 -9.78 -6.73
CA VAL A 74 -0.67 -10.69 -6.53
C VAL A 74 0.57 -9.86 -6.85
N LEU A 75 1.17 -9.24 -5.83
CA LEU A 75 2.54 -8.75 -5.97
C LEU A 75 3.38 -10.01 -6.12
N GLY A 76 3.94 -10.21 -7.32
CA GLY A 76 4.52 -11.45 -7.80
C GLY A 76 5.30 -12.21 -6.73
N ILE A 77 4.82 -13.42 -6.46
CA ILE A 77 5.60 -14.50 -5.88
C ILE A 77 5.80 -15.50 -7.01
N ASP A 78 6.91 -15.38 -7.73
CA ASP A 78 7.46 -16.53 -8.43
C ASP A 78 8.14 -17.39 -7.37
N LEU A 79 7.65 -18.62 -7.23
CA LEU A 79 8.16 -19.65 -6.32
C LEU A 79 9.57 -20.11 -6.70
#